data_AF-A0A963QWL1-F1
#
_entry.id   AF-A0A963QWL1-F1
#
_cell.length_a   1.000
_cell.length_b   1.000
_cell.length_c   1.000
_cell.angle_alpha   90.00
_cell.angle_beta   90.00
_cell.angle_gamma   90.00
#
_symmetry.space_group_name_H-M   'P 1'
#
loop_
_entity.id
_entity.type
_entity.pdbx_description
1 polymer ?
#
loop_
_entity_poly.entity_id
_entity_poly.type
_entity_poly.pdbx_seq_one_letter_code
_entity_poly.pdbx_strand_id
1 'polypeptide(L)'
;GGTTWGWYSYDPQLDLFYYGTGNPSTWNPSQRPGDNKWSMTLFARDPDDGMAKWAYQMTPHDEWDFDGVNENILVDQEVDGQMRKLLVHFDRNGLGYTLDRETGELLVAEKYDPAVNWTTGVDMDPNSENYGRPAVVEEYSTRAAGEDTNVTGICPAALGSKDQQPAAFSPKTGLFYVPTNHVCMDYEPFRVSYTAGQPYVGATLSMYPPPDSHGGMGNFIAWDATKGEIKWSLPEQFSVWSGALATAGDIVFYGTLEGYLKAVNSETGEELYSFKTPSGIIGNVMTYEFEGKQYIGVLSGVGGWAGIGLAAGLTNPTDGLGAVGGYAALSDYTALGGQLTVFELPDAN
;
A
#
# COMPACT_ATOMS: atom_id res chain seq x y z
N GLY A 1 19.18 -5.19 0.90
CA GLY A 1 17.80 -4.69 0.96
C GLY A 1 17.60 -3.66 -0.13
N GLY A 2 16.57 -2.82 -0.02
CA GLY A 2 16.30 -1.71 -0.94
C GLY A 2 15.84 -2.16 -2.34
N THR A 3 15.30 -3.37 -2.48
CA THR A 3 14.80 -3.91 -3.75
C THR A 3 13.59 -3.14 -4.25
N THR A 4 13.43 -3.02 -5.58
CA THR A 4 12.47 -2.11 -6.22
C THR A 4 11.44 -2.89 -7.03
N TRP A 5 10.51 -3.55 -6.33
CA TRP A 5 9.58 -4.52 -6.91
C TRP A 5 8.15 -3.96 -7.14
N GLY A 6 7.92 -2.70 -6.80
CA GLY A 6 6.64 -2.02 -7.04
C GLY A 6 6.54 -1.34 -8.41
N TRP A 7 5.95 -0.14 -8.44
CA TRP A 7 5.59 0.57 -9.66
C TRP A 7 6.51 1.77 -9.94
N TYR A 8 6.62 2.14 -11.21
CA TYR A 8 7.41 3.26 -11.68
C TYR A 8 6.48 4.28 -12.36
N SER A 9 6.72 5.57 -12.14
CA SER A 9 6.08 6.65 -12.88
C SER A 9 7.11 7.53 -13.55
N TYR A 10 6.68 8.39 -14.47
CA TYR A 10 7.57 9.21 -15.29
C TYR A 10 6.91 10.54 -15.65
N ASP A 11 7.64 11.65 -15.50
CA ASP A 11 7.22 12.97 -15.99
C ASP A 11 8.12 13.40 -17.17
N PRO A 12 7.60 13.39 -18.41
CA PRO A 12 8.37 13.78 -19.59
C PRO A 12 8.75 15.26 -19.65
N GLN A 13 8.12 16.14 -18.86
CA GLN A 13 8.48 17.56 -18.82
C GLN A 13 9.70 17.81 -17.92
N LEU A 14 9.89 16.95 -16.92
CA LEU A 14 11.02 17.02 -15.99
C LEU A 14 12.15 16.07 -16.36
N ASP A 15 11.88 15.11 -17.24
CA ASP A 15 12.77 14.01 -17.61
C ASP A 15 13.21 13.20 -16.36
N LEU A 16 12.21 12.82 -15.55
CA LEU A 16 12.43 12.10 -14.30
C LEU A 16 11.49 10.91 -14.21
N PHE A 17 12.04 9.76 -13.84
CA PHE A 17 11.25 8.62 -13.38
C PHE A 17 11.33 8.48 -11.86
N TYR A 18 10.23 8.01 -11.27
CA TYR A 18 10.03 7.95 -9.84
C TYR A 18 9.72 6.52 -9.40
N TYR A 19 10.35 6.09 -8.31
CA TYR A 19 10.13 4.79 -7.72
C TYR A 19 10.47 4.81 -6.23
N GLY A 20 9.99 3.79 -5.52
CA GLY A 20 10.30 3.56 -4.12
C GLY A 20 11.20 2.33 -3.90
N THR A 21 12.08 2.38 -2.91
CA THR A 21 12.92 1.25 -2.51
C THR A 21 12.36 0.51 -1.29
N GLY A 22 12.43 -0.81 -1.30
CA GLY A 22 11.95 -1.67 -0.21
C GLY A 22 12.82 -1.70 1.04
N ASN A 23 12.56 -2.70 1.88
CA ASN A 23 13.12 -2.85 3.22
C ASN A 23 14.66 -3.02 3.30
N PRO A 24 15.27 -2.71 4.46
CA PRO A 24 16.70 -2.85 4.68
C PRO A 24 17.17 -4.30 4.92
N SER A 25 16.64 -5.27 4.17
CA SER A 25 16.90 -6.72 4.26
C SER A 25 16.39 -7.43 5.50
N THR A 26 17.23 -7.69 6.51
CA THR A 26 16.79 -8.40 7.72
C THR A 26 15.76 -7.59 8.49
N TRP A 27 14.82 -8.31 9.07
CA TRP A 27 13.68 -7.80 9.83
C TRP A 27 14.04 -7.47 11.27
N ASN A 28 15.19 -7.94 11.76
CA ASN A 28 15.69 -7.57 13.07
C ASN A 28 16.52 -6.27 12.99
N PRO A 29 16.00 -5.13 13.52
CA PRO A 29 16.67 -3.83 13.44
C PRO A 29 17.97 -3.76 14.25
N SER A 30 18.09 -4.56 15.33
CA SER A 30 19.26 -4.56 16.22
C SER A 30 20.55 -4.99 15.52
N GLN A 31 20.45 -5.78 14.44
CA GLN A 31 21.61 -6.22 13.66
C GLN A 31 22.11 -5.19 12.64
N ARG A 32 21.38 -4.10 12.42
CA ARG A 32 21.63 -3.10 11.37
C ARG A 32 21.43 -1.66 11.86
N PRO A 33 22.26 -1.19 12.82
CA PRO A 33 22.13 0.15 13.38
C PRO A 33 22.34 1.26 12.33
N GLY A 34 21.65 2.38 12.53
CA GLY A 34 21.70 3.57 11.66
C GLY A 34 20.52 3.65 10.69
N ASP A 35 20.37 4.78 10.00
CA ASP A 35 19.20 5.06 9.14
C ASP A 35 18.97 4.05 8.00
N ASN A 36 19.95 3.19 7.70
CA ASN A 36 19.89 2.18 6.64
C ASN A 36 19.63 2.77 5.24
N LYS A 37 20.12 4.00 5.01
CA LYS A 37 19.95 4.69 3.74
C LYS A 37 20.61 3.90 2.59
N TRP A 38 19.97 3.78 1.43
CA TRP A 38 18.71 4.40 1.00
C TRP A 38 17.59 3.35 0.82
N SER A 39 17.30 2.53 1.85
CA SER A 39 16.05 1.76 1.92
C SER A 39 14.85 2.66 2.22
N MET A 40 13.62 2.20 1.98
CA MET A 40 12.38 2.94 2.30
C MET A 40 12.37 4.38 1.76
N THR A 41 12.87 4.57 0.54
CA THR A 41 13.18 5.87 -0.04
C THR A 41 12.45 6.05 -1.36
N LEU A 42 11.78 7.20 -1.50
CA LEU A 42 11.32 7.72 -2.78
C LEU A 42 12.49 8.34 -3.53
N PHE A 43 12.67 7.94 -4.78
CA PHE A 43 13.69 8.49 -5.68
C PHE A 43 13.04 9.17 -6.87
N ALA A 44 13.64 10.28 -7.31
CA ALA A 44 13.49 10.80 -8.66
C ALA A 44 14.84 10.71 -9.38
N ARG A 45 14.88 10.04 -10.53
CA ARG A 45 16.10 9.83 -11.30
C ARG A 45 15.93 10.22 -12.76
N ASP A 46 17.02 10.68 -13.34
CA ASP A 46 17.17 10.86 -14.77
C ASP A 46 17.16 9.48 -15.48
N PRO A 47 16.34 9.26 -16.52
CA PRO A 47 16.24 7.98 -17.22
C PRO A 47 17.44 7.67 -18.11
N ASP A 48 18.22 8.67 -18.55
CA ASP A 48 19.36 8.49 -19.45
C ASP A 48 20.60 8.01 -18.70
N ASP A 49 20.88 8.56 -17.51
CA ASP A 49 22.09 8.24 -16.74
C ASP A 49 21.85 7.62 -15.35
N GLY A 50 20.60 7.61 -14.88
CA GLY A 50 20.21 7.05 -13.58
C GLY A 50 20.59 7.92 -12.37
N MET A 51 21.07 9.15 -12.55
CA MET A 51 21.41 10.05 -11.46
C MET A 51 20.16 10.51 -10.73
N ALA A 52 20.20 10.48 -9.40
CA ALA A 52 19.11 10.95 -8.57
C ALA A 52 19.12 12.47 -8.49
N LYS A 53 18.00 13.10 -8.85
CA LYS A 53 17.77 14.54 -8.66
C LYS A 53 17.45 14.84 -7.19
N TRP A 54 16.61 14.01 -6.58
CA TRP A 54 16.28 14.07 -5.16
C TRP A 54 15.94 12.67 -4.63
N ALA A 55 15.99 12.53 -3.31
CA ALA A 55 15.60 11.32 -2.60
C ALA A 55 15.02 11.66 -1.22
N TYR A 56 13.95 11.00 -0.80
CA TYR A 56 13.30 11.18 0.51
C TYR A 56 13.05 9.84 1.17
N GLN A 57 13.64 9.61 2.35
CA GLN A 57 13.50 8.36 3.10
C GLN A 57 12.30 8.44 4.06
N MET A 58 11.25 7.68 3.77
CA MET A 58 9.98 7.67 4.50
C MET A 58 10.08 6.97 5.86
N THR A 59 10.76 5.82 5.90
CA THR A 59 10.91 5.02 7.12
C THR A 59 12.40 4.79 7.44
N PRO A 60 13.10 5.80 8.01
CA PRO A 60 14.48 5.64 8.45
C PRO A 60 14.61 4.56 9.52
N HIS A 61 15.61 3.69 9.37
CA HIS A 61 15.83 2.56 10.28
C HIS A 61 14.57 1.68 10.49
N ASP A 62 13.86 1.33 9.41
CA ASP A 62 12.66 0.48 9.47
C ASP A 62 12.76 -0.69 10.47
N GLU A 63 11.70 -0.93 11.23
CA GLU A 63 11.64 -1.95 12.28
C GLU A 63 10.50 -2.97 12.04
N TRP A 64 9.78 -2.84 10.92
CA TRP A 64 8.47 -3.47 10.72
C TRP A 64 8.24 -4.08 9.34
N ASP A 65 9.21 -3.99 8.42
CA ASP A 65 9.06 -4.40 7.00
C ASP A 65 8.10 -3.50 6.20
N PHE A 66 8.10 -2.20 6.47
CA PHE A 66 7.29 -1.24 5.71
C PHE A 66 7.93 -0.88 4.37
N ASP A 67 8.04 -1.86 3.46
CA ASP A 67 8.54 -1.69 2.09
C ASP A 67 7.95 -0.47 1.39
N GLY A 68 8.76 0.55 1.18
CA GLY A 68 8.33 1.78 0.52
C GLY A 68 8.38 1.72 -0.99
N VAL A 69 7.77 0.69 -1.59
CA VAL A 69 7.79 0.44 -3.05
C VAL A 69 6.50 0.84 -3.77
N ASN A 70 5.49 1.33 -3.03
CA ASN A 70 4.20 1.67 -3.60
C ASN A 70 4.31 2.69 -4.75
N GLU A 71 3.28 2.75 -5.57
CA GLU A 71 3.23 3.62 -6.74
C GLU A 71 3.39 5.11 -6.38
N ASN A 72 3.91 5.87 -7.36
CA ASN A 72 4.13 7.30 -7.26
C ASN A 72 3.21 8.00 -8.26
N ILE A 73 2.04 8.45 -7.80
CA ILE A 73 1.01 8.99 -8.69
C ILE A 73 1.30 10.47 -8.95
N LEU A 74 1.60 10.81 -10.20
CA LEU A 74 1.97 12.17 -10.60
C LEU A 74 0.72 12.94 -10.99
N VAL A 75 0.44 14.03 -10.28
CA VAL A 75 -0.74 14.88 -10.52
C VAL A 75 -0.36 16.34 -10.43
N ASP A 76 -1.14 17.20 -11.07
CA ASP A 76 -1.02 18.65 -10.90
C ASP A 76 -2.25 19.11 -10.10
N GLN A 77 -2.06 19.62 -8.89
CA GLN A 77 -3.14 20.15 -8.04
C GLN A 77 -2.69 21.42 -7.30
N GLU A 78 -3.66 22.17 -6.79
CA GLU A 78 -3.43 23.35 -5.97
C GLU A 78 -3.20 22.94 -4.52
N VAL A 79 -2.08 23.36 -3.94
CA VAL A 79 -1.75 23.21 -2.51
C VAL A 79 -1.48 24.61 -1.98
N ASP A 80 -2.15 24.99 -0.89
CA ASP A 80 -2.07 26.33 -0.27
C ASP A 80 -2.21 27.51 -1.27
N GLY A 81 -3.16 27.39 -2.20
CA GLY A 81 -3.44 28.43 -3.19
C GLY A 81 -2.46 28.49 -4.37
N GLN A 82 -1.55 27.52 -4.48
CA GLN A 82 -0.55 27.48 -5.54
C GLN A 82 -0.60 26.15 -6.28
N MET A 83 -0.68 26.21 -7.61
CA MET A 83 -0.55 25.02 -8.44
C MET A 83 0.85 24.42 -8.31
N ARG A 84 0.90 23.12 -8.04
CA ARG A 84 2.10 22.34 -7.83
C ARG A 84 2.11 21.11 -8.72
N LYS A 85 3.33 20.69 -9.09
CA LYS A 85 3.60 19.40 -9.72
C LYS A 85 3.80 18.37 -8.62
N LEU A 86 2.75 17.64 -8.26
CA LEU A 86 2.75 16.72 -7.14
C LEU A 86 3.15 15.29 -7.53
N LEU A 87 3.72 14.58 -6.57
CA LEU A 87 3.81 13.14 -6.47
C LEU A 87 3.08 12.73 -5.19
N VAL A 88 2.10 11.83 -5.32
CA VAL A 88 1.33 11.29 -4.19
C VAL A 88 1.64 9.80 -4.04
N HIS A 89 1.96 9.40 -2.81
CA HIS A 89 2.42 8.06 -2.48
C HIS A 89 1.74 7.56 -1.20
N PHE A 90 1.17 6.36 -1.25
CA PHE A 90 0.53 5.70 -0.11
C PHE A 90 1.43 4.57 0.36
N ASP A 91 2.24 4.82 1.39
CA ASP A 91 3.27 3.87 1.84
C ASP A 91 2.68 2.80 2.74
N ARG A 92 3.34 1.64 2.79
CA ARG A 92 3.01 0.55 3.73
C ARG A 92 2.91 1.02 5.17
N ASN A 93 3.74 1.98 5.60
CA ASN A 93 3.72 2.50 6.96
C ASN A 93 2.43 3.21 7.38
N GLY A 94 1.46 3.38 6.47
CA GLY A 94 0.15 3.97 6.77
C GLY A 94 0.11 5.49 6.66
N LEU A 95 1.18 6.11 6.16
CA LEU A 95 1.25 7.53 5.84
C LEU A 95 1.09 7.77 4.33
N GLY A 96 0.24 8.73 4.00
CA GLY A 96 0.03 9.26 2.66
C GLY A 96 0.91 10.49 2.49
N TYR A 97 1.90 10.38 1.61
CA TYR A 97 2.88 11.42 1.33
C TYR A 97 2.52 12.17 0.05
N THR A 98 2.49 13.50 0.13
CA THR A 98 2.39 14.40 -1.02
C THR A 98 3.68 15.21 -1.09
N LEU A 99 4.42 15.06 -2.18
CA LEU A 99 5.67 15.76 -2.43
C LEU A 99 5.56 16.64 -3.67
N ASP A 100 6.33 17.72 -3.73
CA ASP A 100 6.65 18.37 -5.00
C ASP A 100 7.61 17.46 -5.79
N ARG A 101 7.17 16.97 -6.95
CA ARG A 101 7.93 15.98 -7.72
C ARG A 101 9.14 16.58 -8.42
N GLU A 102 9.22 17.91 -8.56
CA GLU A 102 10.38 18.57 -9.15
C GLU A 102 11.53 18.70 -8.15
N THR A 103 11.22 19.04 -6.89
CA THR A 103 12.19 19.40 -5.86
C THR A 103 12.41 18.31 -4.80
N GLY A 104 11.43 17.44 -4.59
CA GLY A 104 11.40 16.47 -3.48
C GLY A 104 10.94 17.08 -2.14
N GLU A 105 10.41 18.31 -2.15
CA GLU A 105 9.85 18.95 -0.96
C GLU A 105 8.63 18.19 -0.44
N LEU A 106 8.62 17.87 0.86
CA LEU A 106 7.49 17.22 1.51
C LEU A 106 6.42 18.24 1.88
N LEU A 107 5.22 18.09 1.33
CA LEU A 107 4.11 19.02 1.50
C LEU A 107 3.06 18.50 2.50
N VAL A 108 2.72 17.21 2.42
CA VAL A 108 1.73 16.56 3.30
C VAL A 108 2.25 15.17 3.66
N ALA A 109 2.07 14.75 4.92
CA ALA A 109 2.39 13.41 5.41
C ALA A 109 1.43 13.00 6.53
N GLU A 110 0.26 12.51 6.15
CA GLU A 110 -0.84 12.22 7.08
C GLU A 110 -1.24 10.75 7.05
N LYS A 111 -1.84 10.26 8.15
CA LYS A 111 -2.30 8.87 8.24
C LYS A 111 -3.52 8.64 7.34
N TYR A 112 -3.46 7.64 6.46
CA TYR A 112 -4.61 7.22 5.64
C TYR A 112 -5.32 5.97 6.21
N ASP A 113 -4.95 5.57 7.42
CA ASP A 113 -5.72 4.65 8.27
C ASP A 113 -5.63 5.17 9.72
N PRO A 114 -6.77 5.42 10.40
CA PRO A 114 -6.77 5.92 11.77
C PRO A 114 -6.18 4.92 12.79
N ALA A 115 -6.08 3.63 12.48
CA ALA A 115 -5.48 2.64 13.37
C ALA A 115 -3.94 2.72 13.45
N VAL A 116 -3.28 3.44 12.54
CA VAL A 116 -1.81 3.55 12.51
C VAL A 116 -1.29 4.11 13.84
N ASN A 117 -0.46 3.33 14.54
CA ASN A 117 0.00 3.64 15.90
C ASN A 117 1.52 3.62 16.09
N TRP A 118 2.30 3.03 15.17
CA TRP A 118 3.76 2.96 15.28
C TRP A 118 4.45 4.34 15.33
N THR A 119 3.77 5.37 14.84
CA THR A 119 4.23 6.77 14.85
C THR A 119 3.11 7.72 15.28
N THR A 120 3.49 8.84 15.91
CA THR A 120 2.56 9.97 16.15
C THR A 120 2.35 10.84 14.91
N GLY A 121 3.19 10.71 13.88
CA GLY A 121 3.18 11.52 12.66
C GLY A 121 4.59 11.88 12.21
N VAL A 122 4.68 12.64 11.11
CA VAL A 122 5.96 13.16 10.59
C VAL A 122 6.21 14.55 11.17
N ASP A 123 7.45 14.81 11.57
CA ASP A 123 7.85 16.15 11.98
C ASP A 123 7.92 17.08 10.75
N MET A 124 6.99 18.03 10.66
CA MET A 124 6.86 18.96 9.55
C MET A 124 7.45 20.35 9.85
N ASP A 125 8.08 20.57 11.01
CA ASP A 125 8.74 21.86 11.29
C ASP A 125 10.08 21.92 10.54
N PRO A 126 10.26 22.82 9.55
CA PRO A 126 11.49 22.92 8.77
C PRO A 126 12.71 23.35 9.61
N ASN A 127 12.53 23.81 10.85
CA ASN A 127 13.61 24.14 11.77
C ASN A 127 13.98 22.99 12.71
N SER A 128 13.22 21.89 12.70
CA SER A 128 13.51 20.71 13.51
C SER A 128 14.67 19.91 12.93
N GLU A 129 15.55 19.40 13.80
CA GLU A 129 16.59 18.43 13.40
C GLU A 129 15.99 17.10 12.91
N ASN A 130 14.72 16.84 13.23
CA ASN A 130 13.97 15.66 12.78
C ASN A 130 13.01 15.95 11.63
N TYR A 131 13.08 17.14 11.00
CA TYR A 131 12.22 17.48 9.86
C TYR A 131 12.17 16.35 8.82
N GLY A 132 10.95 15.98 8.41
CA GLY A 132 10.70 14.90 7.46
C GLY A 132 10.91 13.49 8.03
N ARG A 133 10.98 13.32 9.35
CA ARG A 133 11.12 12.00 9.99
C ARG A 133 9.87 11.64 10.79
N PRO A 134 9.37 10.40 10.71
CA PRO A 134 8.33 9.90 11.60
C PRO A 134 8.81 9.89 13.06
N ALA A 135 7.97 10.39 13.97
CA ALA A 135 8.18 10.28 15.40
C ALA A 135 7.73 8.89 15.88
N VAL A 136 8.69 7.95 15.97
CA VAL A 136 8.43 6.57 16.37
C VAL A 136 7.91 6.50 17.80
N VAL A 137 6.84 5.73 18.02
CA VAL A 137 6.27 5.46 19.34
C VAL A 137 7.01 4.29 19.97
N GLU A 138 7.62 4.52 21.13
CA GLU A 138 8.47 3.54 21.83
C GLU A 138 7.73 2.23 22.15
N GLU A 139 6.44 2.31 22.51
CA GLU A 139 5.59 1.13 22.80
C GLU A 139 5.48 0.16 21.63
N TYR A 140 5.54 0.65 20.39
CA TYR A 140 5.38 -0.13 19.17
C TYR A 140 6.70 -0.32 18.39
N SER A 141 7.83 0.09 18.97
CA SER A 141 9.17 -0.05 18.39
C SER A 141 9.78 -1.41 18.73
N THR A 142 10.00 -2.25 17.72
CA THR A 142 10.61 -3.57 17.90
C THR A 142 12.09 -3.46 18.28
N ARG A 143 12.75 -2.36 17.89
CA ARG A 143 14.12 -2.06 18.31
C ARG A 143 14.20 -1.62 19.77
N ALA A 144 13.28 -0.76 20.22
CA ALA A 144 13.28 -0.27 21.59
C ALA A 144 13.01 -1.41 22.58
N ALA A 145 12.08 -2.32 22.22
CA ALA A 145 11.83 -3.54 22.99
C ALA A 145 13.04 -4.49 22.99
N GLY A 146 13.75 -4.59 21.86
CA GLY A 146 14.96 -5.39 21.70
C GLY A 146 14.71 -6.77 21.09
N GLU A 147 15.81 -7.47 20.78
CA GLU A 147 15.76 -8.84 20.23
C GLU A 147 15.04 -9.80 21.19
N ASP A 148 14.38 -10.81 20.63
CA ASP A 148 13.67 -11.89 21.31
C ASP A 148 12.55 -11.39 22.26
N THR A 149 11.99 -10.21 21.97
CA THR A 149 10.87 -9.60 22.69
C THR A 149 9.69 -9.39 21.74
N ASN A 150 8.55 -9.98 22.05
CA ASN A 150 7.34 -9.83 21.25
C ASN A 150 6.65 -8.50 21.55
N VAL A 151 6.62 -7.60 20.57
CA VAL A 151 5.87 -6.34 20.62
C VAL A 151 4.50 -6.56 20.01
N THR A 152 3.45 -6.26 20.78
CA THR A 152 2.07 -6.58 20.40
C THR A 152 1.29 -5.36 19.97
N GLY A 153 0.32 -5.53 19.06
CA GLY A 153 -0.64 -4.49 18.70
C GLY A 153 -0.06 -3.41 17.79
N ILE A 154 0.95 -3.72 16.98
CA ILE A 154 1.53 -2.78 16.02
C ILE A 154 0.59 -2.64 14.83
N CYS A 155 0.24 -1.40 14.47
CA CYS A 155 -0.59 -1.08 13.34
C CYS A 155 0.11 -0.02 12.46
N PRO A 156 0.28 -0.28 11.14
CA PRO A 156 -0.17 -1.48 10.42
C PRO A 156 0.74 -2.70 10.67
N ALA A 157 0.27 -3.87 10.23
CA ALA A 157 1.10 -5.08 10.11
C ALA A 157 2.20 -4.91 9.05
N ALA A 158 3.13 -5.86 8.96
CA ALA A 158 4.24 -5.84 7.99
C ALA A 158 3.79 -5.73 6.51
N LEU A 159 2.58 -6.19 6.21
CA LEU A 159 1.94 -6.01 4.91
C LEU A 159 1.45 -4.57 4.62
N GLY A 160 1.57 -3.68 5.61
CA GLY A 160 1.24 -2.27 5.57
C GLY A 160 -0.26 -1.96 5.53
N SER A 161 -0.60 -0.68 5.66
CA SER A 161 -1.97 -0.19 5.40
C SER A 161 -2.35 -0.28 3.93
N LYS A 162 -1.38 -0.55 3.04
CA LYS A 162 -1.56 -0.82 1.61
C LYS A 162 -0.30 -1.52 1.10
N ASP A 163 -0.45 -2.58 0.31
CA ASP A 163 0.66 -3.32 -0.27
C ASP A 163 0.76 -2.99 -1.78
N GLN A 164 1.13 -3.95 -2.63
CA GLN A 164 1.32 -3.80 -4.07
C GLN A 164 0.15 -3.15 -4.84
N GLN A 165 -1.08 -3.24 -4.34
CA GLN A 165 -2.28 -2.82 -5.07
C GLN A 165 -2.27 -1.32 -5.41
N PRO A 166 -2.27 -0.89 -6.68
CA PRO A 166 -2.19 0.53 -7.00
C PRO A 166 -3.51 1.27 -6.73
N ALA A 167 -3.41 2.48 -6.19
CA ALA A 167 -4.50 3.43 -6.10
C ALA A 167 -4.80 4.08 -7.47
N ALA A 168 -5.99 4.65 -7.61
CA ALA A 168 -6.42 5.41 -8.78
C ALA A 168 -6.62 6.89 -8.44
N PHE A 169 -6.55 7.76 -9.43
CA PHE A 169 -6.82 9.19 -9.29
C PHE A 169 -7.88 9.63 -10.31
N SER A 170 -8.81 10.51 -9.90
CA SER A 170 -9.73 11.17 -10.82
C SER A 170 -9.44 12.66 -10.90
N PRO A 171 -9.04 13.20 -12.08
CA PRO A 171 -8.85 14.64 -12.24
C PRO A 171 -10.15 15.45 -12.17
N LYS A 172 -11.32 14.79 -12.27
CA LYS A 172 -12.63 15.47 -12.14
C LYS A 172 -12.95 15.80 -10.69
N THR A 173 -12.71 14.85 -9.78
CA THR A 173 -13.00 15.01 -8.35
C THR A 173 -11.79 15.54 -7.57
N GLY A 174 -10.58 15.38 -8.12
CA GLY A 174 -9.33 15.68 -7.42
C GLY A 174 -8.99 14.68 -6.30
N LEU A 175 -9.68 13.53 -6.26
CA LEU A 175 -9.54 12.53 -5.22
C LEU A 175 -8.75 11.31 -5.69
N PHE A 176 -8.08 10.68 -4.71
CA PHE A 176 -7.41 9.39 -4.84
C PHE A 176 -8.30 8.29 -4.28
N TYR A 177 -8.40 7.16 -4.96
CA TYR A 177 -9.17 5.99 -4.53
C TYR A 177 -8.21 4.87 -4.18
N VAL A 178 -8.11 4.59 -2.88
CA VAL A 178 -7.03 3.81 -2.32
C VAL A 178 -7.59 2.50 -1.76
N PRO A 179 -7.22 1.35 -2.34
CA PRO A 179 -7.51 0.04 -1.78
C PRO A 179 -6.57 -0.25 -0.61
N THR A 180 -7.09 -0.24 0.62
CA THR A 180 -6.30 -0.35 1.84
C THR A 180 -6.50 -1.69 2.56
N ASN A 181 -5.50 -2.02 3.35
CA ASN A 181 -5.52 -3.06 4.37
C ASN A 181 -5.84 -2.41 5.72
N HIS A 182 -6.46 -3.17 6.61
CA HIS A 182 -6.76 -2.78 7.98
C HIS A 182 -6.37 -3.96 8.87
N VAL A 183 -5.07 -4.13 9.09
CA VAL A 183 -4.47 -5.30 9.75
C VAL A 183 -3.36 -4.83 10.68
N CYS A 184 -3.31 -5.37 11.90
CA CYS A 184 -2.26 -5.15 12.88
C CYS A 184 -1.46 -6.44 13.11
N MET A 185 -0.36 -6.35 13.85
CA MET A 185 0.51 -7.48 14.11
C MET A 185 1.09 -7.51 15.52
N ASP A 186 1.48 -8.72 15.91
CA ASP A 186 2.50 -8.96 16.92
C ASP A 186 3.82 -9.31 16.21
N TYR A 187 4.94 -8.82 16.74
CA TYR A 187 6.25 -8.93 16.09
C TYR A 187 7.36 -9.24 17.11
N GLU A 188 8.06 -10.35 16.87
CA GLU A 188 9.22 -10.76 17.67
C GLU A 188 10.47 -10.87 16.76
N PRO A 189 11.39 -9.90 16.80
CA PRO A 189 12.64 -9.98 16.03
C PRO A 189 13.62 -10.93 16.71
N PHE A 190 14.35 -11.72 15.93
CA PHE A 190 15.41 -12.61 16.44
C PHE A 190 16.66 -12.52 15.57
N ARG A 191 17.80 -12.89 16.13
CA ARG A 191 19.07 -12.85 15.40
C ARG A 191 19.11 -13.93 14.31
N VAL A 192 19.56 -13.55 13.12
CA VAL A 192 19.67 -14.45 11.95
C VAL A 192 21.02 -14.27 11.25
N SER A 193 21.61 -15.35 10.76
CA SER A 193 22.86 -15.30 9.99
C SER A 193 22.58 -15.29 8.49
N TYR A 194 23.32 -14.46 7.74
CA TYR A 194 23.22 -14.42 6.29
C TYR A 194 23.84 -15.66 5.66
N THR A 195 23.10 -16.33 4.78
CA THR A 195 23.60 -17.38 3.88
C THR A 195 23.03 -17.12 2.49
N ALA A 196 23.90 -16.99 1.48
CA ALA A 196 23.46 -16.73 0.11
C ALA A 196 22.48 -17.82 -0.39
N GLY A 197 21.35 -17.38 -0.96
CA GLY A 197 20.29 -18.28 -1.43
C GLY A 197 19.33 -18.79 -0.35
N GLN A 198 19.51 -18.41 0.92
CA GLN A 198 18.59 -18.72 2.02
C GLN A 198 17.83 -17.47 2.48
N PRO A 199 16.62 -17.61 3.05
CA PRO A 199 15.89 -16.48 3.64
C PRO A 199 16.71 -15.79 4.74
N TYR A 200 16.71 -14.46 4.73
CA TYR A 200 17.40 -13.61 5.71
C TYR A 200 16.39 -12.68 6.41
N VAL A 201 15.38 -13.27 7.04
CA VAL A 201 14.28 -12.56 7.70
C VAL A 201 14.72 -12.15 9.11
N GLY A 202 14.58 -13.02 10.12
CA GLY A 202 14.92 -12.71 11.51
C GLY A 202 13.76 -12.12 12.31
N ALA A 203 12.53 -12.56 12.04
CA ALA A 203 11.35 -12.19 12.83
C ALA A 203 10.26 -13.27 12.73
N THR A 204 9.44 -13.38 13.77
CA THR A 204 8.20 -14.15 13.80
C THR A 204 7.04 -13.17 13.97
N LEU A 205 5.94 -13.39 13.24
CA LEU A 205 4.80 -12.48 13.24
C LEU A 205 3.48 -13.23 13.38
N SER A 206 2.50 -12.55 13.94
CA SER A 206 1.08 -12.92 13.87
C SER A 206 0.28 -11.71 13.43
N MET A 207 -0.67 -11.90 12.50
CA MET A 207 -1.49 -10.82 11.95
C MET A 207 -2.96 -11.01 12.31
N TYR A 208 -3.68 -9.91 12.53
CA TYR A 208 -5.09 -9.91 12.92
C TYR A 208 -5.76 -8.57 12.59
N PRO A 209 -7.10 -8.52 12.44
CA PRO A 209 -7.81 -7.26 12.28
C PRO A 209 -7.63 -6.36 13.52
N PRO A 210 -7.57 -5.02 13.38
CA PRO A 210 -7.47 -4.10 14.49
C PRO A 210 -8.57 -4.33 15.53
N PRO A 211 -8.24 -4.31 16.83
CA PRO A 211 -9.24 -4.39 17.89
C PRO A 211 -10.17 -3.16 17.82
N ASP A 212 -11.42 -3.33 18.27
CA ASP A 212 -12.41 -2.26 18.39
C ASP A 212 -12.78 -1.53 17.08
N SER A 213 -12.49 -2.13 15.92
CA SER A 213 -12.96 -1.68 14.60
C SER A 213 -14.18 -2.50 14.11
N HIS A 214 -14.54 -2.38 12.84
CA HIS A 214 -15.65 -3.09 12.21
C HIS A 214 -15.41 -4.62 12.03
N GLY A 215 -14.28 -5.15 12.52
CA GLY A 215 -13.92 -6.57 12.45
C GLY A 215 -13.46 -7.07 11.08
N GLY A 216 -13.45 -6.19 10.07
CA GLY A 216 -12.91 -6.48 8.74
C GLY A 216 -11.43 -6.11 8.64
N MET A 217 -10.77 -6.63 7.60
CA MET A 217 -9.33 -6.45 7.36
C MET A 217 -9.01 -5.50 6.19
N GLY A 218 -9.99 -4.80 5.64
CA GLY A 218 -9.76 -3.88 4.53
C GLY A 218 -10.68 -2.67 4.59
N ASN A 219 -10.25 -1.61 3.91
CA ASN A 219 -11.11 -0.49 3.57
C ASN A 219 -10.85 -0.10 2.10
N PHE A 220 -11.87 0.41 1.42
CA PHE A 220 -11.70 1.16 0.18
C PHE A 220 -12.02 2.63 0.46
N ILE A 221 -11.02 3.52 0.34
CA ILE A 221 -11.15 4.92 0.76
C ILE A 221 -11.05 5.88 -0.42
N ALA A 222 -11.63 7.08 -0.26
CA ALA A 222 -11.23 8.25 -1.02
C ALA A 222 -10.37 9.18 -0.17
N TRP A 223 -9.31 9.71 -0.77
CA TRP A 223 -8.30 10.55 -0.13
C TRP A 223 -8.10 11.87 -0.87
N ASP A 224 -7.99 12.95 -0.11
CA ASP A 224 -7.59 14.28 -0.57
C ASP A 224 -6.13 14.52 -0.20
N ALA A 225 -5.25 14.41 -1.19
CA ALA A 225 -3.81 14.52 -1.01
C ALA A 225 -3.31 15.94 -0.75
N THR A 226 -4.16 16.95 -0.98
CA THR A 226 -3.81 18.36 -0.72
C THR A 226 -3.97 18.71 0.76
N LYS A 227 -4.77 17.94 1.49
CA LYS A 227 -5.09 18.16 2.92
C LYS A 227 -4.68 17.00 3.82
N GLY A 228 -4.49 15.81 3.25
CA GLY A 228 -4.19 14.62 4.03
C GLY A 228 -5.43 14.04 4.72
N GLU A 229 -6.56 13.98 4.02
CA GLU A 229 -7.85 13.59 4.62
C GLU A 229 -8.57 12.48 3.88
N ILE A 230 -9.13 11.53 4.63
CA ILE A 230 -10.10 10.55 4.14
C ILE A 230 -11.46 11.23 3.95
N LYS A 231 -12.02 11.21 2.74
CA LYS A 231 -13.34 11.78 2.43
C LYS A 231 -14.49 10.81 2.67
N TRP A 232 -14.27 9.54 2.35
CA TRP A 232 -15.16 8.44 2.67
C TRP A 232 -14.36 7.15 2.76
N SER A 233 -14.91 6.16 3.48
CA SER A 233 -14.30 4.85 3.68
C SER A 233 -15.38 3.77 3.63
N LEU A 234 -15.14 2.74 2.84
CA LEU A 234 -16.01 1.57 2.72
C LEU A 234 -15.32 0.38 3.39
N PRO A 235 -15.85 -0.16 4.51
CA PRO A 235 -15.26 -1.31 5.16
C PRO A 235 -15.42 -2.57 4.30
N GLU A 236 -14.36 -3.37 4.24
CA GLU A 236 -14.33 -4.67 3.55
C GLU A 236 -13.96 -5.79 4.51
N GLN A 237 -14.50 -6.98 4.26
CA GLN A 237 -14.28 -8.14 5.13
C GLN A 237 -12.81 -8.55 5.14
N PHE A 238 -12.21 -8.70 3.97
CA PHE A 238 -10.77 -8.91 3.81
C PHE A 238 -10.10 -7.65 3.25
N SER A 239 -8.77 -7.60 3.28
CA SER A 239 -8.02 -6.50 2.67
C SER A 239 -8.34 -6.31 1.19
N VAL A 240 -8.33 -5.06 0.72
CA VAL A 240 -8.55 -4.76 -0.69
C VAL A 240 -7.21 -4.86 -1.41
N TRP A 241 -6.94 -6.03 -2.01
CA TRP A 241 -5.63 -6.36 -2.56
C TRP A 241 -5.51 -6.16 -4.08
N SER A 242 -6.51 -5.56 -4.70
CA SER A 242 -6.57 -5.31 -6.14
C SER A 242 -6.27 -3.85 -6.45
N GLY A 243 -5.71 -3.60 -7.64
CA GLY A 243 -5.58 -2.23 -8.13
C GLY A 243 -6.92 -1.61 -8.50
N ALA A 244 -7.10 -0.34 -8.14
CA ALA A 244 -8.29 0.44 -8.47
C ALA A 244 -8.23 1.03 -9.88
N LEU A 245 -9.40 1.31 -10.46
CA LEU A 245 -9.54 2.01 -11.74
C LEU A 245 -10.65 3.06 -11.65
N ALA A 246 -10.27 4.34 -11.75
CA ALA A 246 -11.23 5.45 -11.89
C ALA A 246 -11.49 5.76 -13.37
N THR A 247 -12.74 6.06 -13.72
CA THR A 247 -13.14 6.38 -15.09
C THR A 247 -13.83 7.75 -15.18
N ALA A 248 -13.90 8.33 -16.39
CA ALA A 248 -14.57 9.60 -16.62
C ALA A 248 -16.10 9.58 -16.39
N GLY A 249 -16.69 8.38 -16.28
CA GLY A 249 -18.11 8.15 -15.98
C GLY A 249 -18.47 8.26 -14.50
N ASP A 250 -17.58 8.81 -13.67
CA ASP A 250 -17.78 9.01 -12.21
C ASP A 250 -17.93 7.70 -11.43
N ILE A 251 -17.31 6.64 -11.94
CA ILE A 251 -17.30 5.29 -11.37
C ILE A 251 -15.85 4.85 -11.14
N VAL A 252 -15.62 4.22 -9.98
CA VAL A 252 -14.35 3.61 -9.60
C VAL A 252 -14.54 2.11 -9.39
N PHE A 253 -13.70 1.31 -10.01
CA PHE A 253 -13.71 -0.15 -9.90
C PHE A 253 -12.58 -0.64 -8.99
N TYR A 254 -12.86 -1.70 -8.24
CA TYR A 254 -11.86 -2.48 -7.52
C TYR A 254 -12.37 -3.92 -7.33
N GLY A 255 -11.46 -4.83 -7.06
CA GLY A 255 -11.75 -6.22 -6.73
C GLY A 255 -11.50 -6.56 -5.26
N THR A 256 -12.27 -7.49 -4.72
CA THR A 256 -12.10 -7.99 -3.35
C THR A 256 -11.45 -9.37 -3.32
N LEU A 257 -10.89 -9.76 -2.16
CA LEU A 257 -10.25 -11.07 -1.99
C LEU A 257 -11.25 -12.25 -2.03
N GLU A 258 -12.53 -12.02 -1.72
CA GLU A 258 -13.58 -13.04 -1.92
C GLU A 258 -13.96 -13.19 -3.40
N GLY A 259 -13.47 -12.29 -4.27
CA GLY A 259 -13.62 -12.36 -5.71
C GLY A 259 -14.75 -11.51 -6.26
N TYR A 260 -15.21 -10.46 -5.57
CA TYR A 260 -16.17 -9.53 -6.13
C TYR A 260 -15.45 -8.42 -6.91
N LEU A 261 -15.81 -8.23 -8.18
CA LEU A 261 -15.55 -6.96 -8.86
C LEU A 261 -16.66 -5.99 -8.44
N LYS A 262 -16.28 -4.91 -7.76
CA LYS A 262 -17.17 -3.85 -7.32
C LYS A 262 -16.97 -2.59 -8.15
N ALA A 263 -18.03 -1.82 -8.31
CA ALA A 263 -17.97 -0.46 -8.86
C ALA A 263 -18.68 0.49 -7.89
N VAL A 264 -18.04 1.61 -7.56
CA VAL A 264 -18.57 2.61 -6.62
C VAL A 264 -18.63 3.98 -7.24
N ASN A 265 -19.55 4.81 -6.75
CA ASN A 265 -19.63 6.22 -7.11
C ASN A 265 -18.37 6.97 -6.65
N SER A 266 -17.77 7.75 -7.55
CA SER A 266 -16.49 8.44 -7.30
C SER A 266 -16.54 9.56 -6.26
N GLU A 267 -17.72 10.12 -5.95
CA GLU A 267 -17.89 11.19 -4.96
C GLU A 267 -18.41 10.66 -3.62
N THR A 268 -19.35 9.70 -3.65
CA THR A 268 -20.07 9.25 -2.45
C THR A 268 -19.59 7.92 -1.89
N GLY A 269 -18.89 7.11 -2.68
CA GLY A 269 -18.52 5.73 -2.34
C GLY A 269 -19.70 4.74 -2.39
N GLU A 270 -20.88 5.13 -2.86
CA GLU A 270 -22.02 4.22 -2.99
C GLU A 270 -21.71 3.06 -3.94
N GLU A 271 -21.94 1.82 -3.52
CA GLU A 271 -21.79 0.64 -4.39
C GLU A 271 -22.88 0.63 -5.46
N LEU A 272 -22.46 0.62 -6.72
CA LEU A 272 -23.33 0.67 -7.90
C LEU A 272 -23.42 -0.69 -8.60
N TYR A 273 -22.39 -1.52 -8.46
CA TYR A 273 -22.28 -2.81 -9.11
C TYR A 273 -21.42 -3.77 -8.29
N SER A 274 -21.78 -5.05 -8.32
CA SER A 274 -20.99 -6.12 -7.74
C SER A 274 -21.20 -7.42 -8.53
N PHE A 275 -20.11 -8.11 -8.85
CA PHE A 275 -20.14 -9.40 -9.53
C PHE A 275 -19.11 -10.37 -8.97
N LYS A 276 -19.56 -11.60 -8.65
CA LYS A 276 -18.69 -12.67 -8.16
C LYS A 276 -17.89 -13.30 -9.30
N THR A 277 -16.62 -12.92 -9.39
CA THR A 277 -15.64 -13.61 -10.23
C THR A 277 -15.24 -14.97 -9.64
N PRO A 278 -14.63 -15.86 -10.44
CA PRO A 278 -14.37 -17.25 -10.06
C PRO A 278 -13.35 -17.44 -8.92
N SER A 279 -12.49 -16.45 -8.65
CA SER A 279 -11.49 -16.47 -7.58
C SER A 279 -11.26 -15.06 -7.03
N GLY A 280 -10.51 -14.93 -5.93
CA GLY A 280 -10.14 -13.65 -5.34
C GLY A 280 -9.35 -12.78 -6.32
N ILE A 281 -9.52 -11.46 -6.23
CA ILE A 281 -8.87 -10.50 -7.14
C ILE A 281 -7.71 -9.85 -6.42
N ILE A 282 -6.49 -10.09 -6.92
CA ILE A 282 -5.25 -9.41 -6.51
C ILE A 282 -4.64 -8.59 -7.65
N GLY A 283 -5.16 -8.75 -8.87
CA GLY A 283 -4.74 -8.00 -10.04
C GLY A 283 -5.45 -6.65 -10.14
N ASN A 284 -5.09 -5.87 -11.16
CA ASN A 284 -5.64 -4.54 -11.37
C ASN A 284 -6.84 -4.61 -12.31
N VAL A 285 -7.88 -3.82 -12.02
CA VAL A 285 -8.96 -3.61 -12.98
C VAL A 285 -8.45 -2.74 -14.13
N MET A 286 -8.85 -3.06 -15.36
CA MET A 286 -8.48 -2.29 -16.55
C MET A 286 -9.69 -2.04 -17.44
N THR A 287 -9.59 -1.06 -18.35
CA THR A 287 -10.62 -0.80 -19.36
C THR A 287 -10.00 -0.55 -20.73
N TYR A 288 -10.73 -0.89 -21.78
CA TYR A 288 -10.36 -0.65 -23.18
C TYR A 288 -11.59 -0.50 -24.05
N GLU A 289 -11.39 -0.03 -25.28
CA GLU A 289 -12.45 0.03 -26.30
C GLU A 289 -12.11 -0.94 -27.44
N PHE A 290 -13.13 -1.66 -27.91
CA PHE A 290 -13.05 -2.48 -29.11
C PHE A 290 -14.35 -2.31 -29.92
N GLU A 291 -14.22 -2.04 -31.22
CA GLU A 291 -15.36 -1.81 -32.13
C GLU A 291 -16.39 -0.78 -31.62
N GLY A 292 -15.92 0.30 -30.97
CA GLY A 292 -16.78 1.37 -30.45
C GLY A 292 -17.50 1.04 -29.15
N LYS A 293 -17.16 -0.08 -28.50
CA LYS A 293 -17.73 -0.53 -27.23
C LYS A 293 -16.66 -0.60 -26.14
N GLN A 294 -16.99 -0.05 -24.97
CA GLN A 294 -16.09 -0.08 -23.80
C GLN A 294 -16.22 -1.41 -23.06
N TYR A 295 -15.06 -1.96 -22.67
CA TYR A 295 -14.92 -3.17 -21.90
C TYR A 295 -14.19 -2.88 -20.58
N ILE A 296 -14.58 -3.59 -19.51
CA ILE A 296 -13.83 -3.66 -18.25
C ILE A 296 -13.26 -5.08 -18.12
N GLY A 297 -11.97 -5.21 -17.81
CA GLY A 297 -11.30 -6.50 -17.63
C GLY A 297 -10.68 -6.62 -16.24
N VAL A 298 -10.71 -7.83 -15.66
CA VAL A 298 -10.03 -8.13 -14.39
C VAL A 298 -9.57 -9.58 -14.32
N LEU A 299 -8.36 -9.80 -13.82
CA LEU A 299 -7.83 -11.13 -13.53
C LEU A 299 -8.29 -11.60 -12.14
N SER A 300 -8.73 -12.85 -12.07
CA SER A 300 -9.11 -13.54 -10.83
C SER A 300 -8.20 -14.76 -10.63
N GLY A 301 -7.71 -14.90 -9.40
CA GLY A 301 -6.71 -15.88 -8.99
C GLY A 301 -6.07 -15.42 -7.69
N VAL A 302 -6.69 -15.78 -6.57
CA VAL A 302 -6.23 -15.38 -5.24
C VAL A 302 -4.82 -15.90 -4.98
N GLY A 303 -3.99 -15.07 -4.36
CA GLY A 303 -2.58 -15.33 -4.14
C GLY A 303 -1.91 -14.12 -3.50
N GLY A 304 -0.67 -13.82 -3.91
CA GLY A 304 0.13 -12.82 -3.22
C GLY A 304 0.34 -13.18 -1.74
N TRP A 305 0.60 -12.19 -0.90
CA TRP A 305 0.83 -12.44 0.51
C TRP A 305 -0.49 -12.72 1.26
N ALA A 306 -1.55 -11.95 1.01
CA ALA A 306 -2.86 -12.16 1.62
C ALA A 306 -3.47 -13.55 1.33
N GLY A 307 -3.21 -14.12 0.16
CA GLY A 307 -3.65 -15.45 -0.23
C GLY A 307 -2.62 -16.57 -0.03
N ILE A 308 -1.50 -16.33 0.66
CA ILE A 308 -0.36 -17.27 0.67
C ILE A 308 -0.71 -18.63 1.29
N GLY A 309 -1.62 -18.67 2.27
CA GLY A 309 -2.11 -19.92 2.86
C GLY A 309 -2.76 -20.83 1.82
N LEU A 310 -3.62 -20.28 0.96
CA LEU A 310 -4.25 -20.98 -0.15
C LEU A 310 -3.23 -21.34 -1.25
N ALA A 311 -2.37 -20.40 -1.63
CA ALA A 311 -1.45 -20.56 -2.76
C ALA A 311 -0.33 -21.56 -2.50
N ALA A 312 0.21 -21.59 -1.27
CA ALA A 312 1.30 -22.48 -0.88
C ALA A 312 0.83 -23.72 -0.06
N GLY A 313 -0.47 -23.82 0.25
CA GLY A 313 -1.02 -24.93 1.04
C GLY A 313 -0.55 -24.93 2.50
N LEU A 314 -0.31 -23.75 3.06
CA LEU A 314 0.18 -23.56 4.43
C LEU A 314 -0.99 -23.55 5.41
N THR A 315 -0.82 -24.18 6.57
CA THR A 315 -1.89 -24.33 7.58
C THR A 315 -1.52 -23.84 8.96
N ASN A 316 -0.23 -23.66 9.28
CA ASN A 316 0.13 -23.14 10.60
C ASN A 316 -0.10 -21.62 10.62
N PRO A 317 -0.71 -21.05 11.68
CA PRO A 317 -1.09 -19.63 11.69
C PRO A 317 0.08 -18.65 11.51
N THR A 318 1.27 -19.01 11.98
CA THR A 318 2.48 -18.18 11.89
C THR A 318 3.28 -18.41 10.60
N ASP A 319 2.95 -19.44 9.81
CA ASP A 319 3.57 -19.65 8.48
C ASP A 319 3.21 -18.49 7.55
N GLY A 320 3.98 -18.33 6.47
CA GLY A 320 3.80 -17.22 5.54
C GLY A 320 3.92 -15.86 6.23
N LEU A 321 4.78 -15.77 7.26
CA LEU A 321 5.06 -14.55 8.03
C LEU A 321 3.78 -13.96 8.68
N GLY A 322 2.94 -14.83 9.25
CA GLY A 322 1.73 -14.45 9.99
C GLY A 322 0.46 -14.28 9.14
N ALA A 323 0.60 -14.15 7.82
CA ALA A 323 -0.55 -13.96 6.91
C ALA A 323 -1.47 -15.19 6.84
N VAL A 324 -0.93 -16.40 7.01
CA VAL A 324 -1.74 -17.64 6.96
C VAL A 324 -2.82 -17.63 8.04
N GLY A 325 -2.46 -17.25 9.27
CA GLY A 325 -3.40 -17.11 10.38
C GLY A 325 -4.34 -15.93 10.20
N GLY A 326 -3.82 -14.77 9.77
CA GLY A 326 -4.63 -13.56 9.59
C GLY A 326 -5.77 -13.73 8.58
N TYR A 327 -5.51 -14.47 7.49
CA TYR A 327 -6.49 -14.70 6.41
C TYR A 327 -7.08 -16.12 6.43
N ALA A 328 -7.08 -16.80 7.58
CA ALA A 328 -7.54 -18.20 7.66
C ALA A 328 -8.98 -18.40 7.11
N ALA A 329 -9.88 -17.44 7.33
CA ALA A 329 -11.25 -17.52 6.84
C ALA A 329 -11.38 -17.34 5.32
N LEU A 330 -10.35 -16.88 4.61
CA LEU A 330 -10.42 -16.57 3.18
C LEU A 330 -10.74 -17.81 2.33
N SER A 331 -10.28 -18.99 2.77
CA SER A 331 -10.55 -20.27 2.09
C SER A 331 -12.02 -20.67 2.05
N ASP A 332 -12.86 -20.09 2.92
CA ASP A 332 -14.30 -20.37 2.96
C ASP A 332 -15.05 -19.62 1.83
N TYR A 333 -14.42 -18.61 1.23
CA TYR A 333 -15.04 -17.71 0.25
C TYR A 333 -14.48 -17.90 -1.17
N THR A 334 -13.24 -18.37 -1.28
CA THR A 334 -12.53 -18.41 -2.56
C THR A 334 -11.54 -19.57 -2.60
N ALA A 335 -11.14 -19.94 -3.82
CA ALA A 335 -10.11 -20.93 -4.10
C ALA A 335 -9.13 -20.36 -5.15
N LEU A 336 -8.03 -21.06 -5.40
CA LEU A 336 -7.09 -20.68 -6.45
C LEU A 336 -7.78 -20.57 -7.82
N GLY A 337 -7.26 -19.70 -8.67
CA GLY A 337 -7.82 -19.40 -9.98
C GLY A 337 -6.78 -18.96 -10.99
N GLY A 338 -7.25 -18.55 -12.16
CA GLY A 338 -6.40 -18.12 -13.28
C GLY A 338 -7.24 -17.73 -14.48
N GLN A 339 -8.22 -16.85 -14.27
CA GLN A 339 -9.19 -16.45 -15.29
C GLN A 339 -9.25 -14.93 -15.44
N LEU A 340 -9.33 -14.48 -16.70
CA LEU A 340 -9.69 -13.11 -17.06
C LEU A 340 -11.21 -13.05 -17.25
N THR A 341 -11.87 -12.16 -16.52
CA THR A 341 -13.30 -11.85 -16.74
C THR A 341 -13.39 -10.50 -17.43
N VAL A 342 -14.18 -10.42 -18.50
CA VAL A 342 -14.42 -9.19 -19.27
C VAL A 342 -15.91 -8.85 -19.22
N PHE A 343 -16.20 -7.57 -18.96
CA PHE A 343 -17.54 -7.02 -18.79
C PHE A 343 -17.79 -5.94 -19.84
N GLU A 344 -19.04 -5.85 -20.29
CA GLU A 344 -19.54 -4.79 -21.16
C GLU A 344 -20.99 -4.48 -20.81
N LEU A 345 -21.50 -3.33 -21.25
CA LEU A 345 -22.95 -3.07 -21.23
C LEU A 345 -23.63 -3.83 -22.38
N PRO A 346 -24.85 -4.36 -22.21
CA PRO A 346 -25.65 -4.85 -23.33
C PRO A 346 -25.90 -3.72 -24.34
N ASP A 347 -26.06 -4.08 -25.61
CA ASP A 347 -26.45 -3.09 -26.64
C ASP A 347 -27.79 -2.46 -26.25
N ALA A 348 -27.92 -1.14 -26.47
CA ALA A 348 -29.18 -0.44 -26.23
C ALA A 348 -30.24 -0.99 -27.20
N ASN A 349 -31.30 -1.61 -26.64
CA ASN A 349 -32.46 -2.08 -27.40
C ASN A 349 -33.25 -0.95 -28.06
#